data_AF-A0A4V1G5B5-F1
#
_entry.id   AF-A0A4V1G5B5-F1
#
_cell.length_a   1.000
_cell.length_b   1.000
_cell.length_c   1.000
_cell.angle_alpha   90.00
_cell.angle_beta   90.00
_cell.angle_gamma   90.00
#
_symmetry.space_group_name_H-M   'P 1'
#
loop_
_entity.id
_entity.type
_entity.pdbx_description
1 polymer ?
#
loop_
_entity_poly.entity_id
_entity_poly.type
_entity_poly.pdbx_seq_one_letter_code
_entity_poly.pdbx_strand_id
1 'polypeptide(L)'
;MKKAIIFLLTGAVMLVTLCLLPFTAFAAEAESVSIPVEIEGGGTAEIISEVNCPLPKESSLEVQDGATENINISFSVPGDYEYTIQAEAKDGLYYSPEYYTATVAVRADNSGKLTSTVILTKAGSNYKLDRCRFVIAEKQSDESEANAVTQPAGTAQTPKNPPTSRPQTGDDSMLDIYLLICIAAAGGLFMLAVIYSVSTERLIKR
;
A
#
# COMPACT_ATOMS: atom_id res chain seq x y z
N MET A 1 -52.18 1.55 -34.73
CA MET A 1 -51.96 0.43 -33.78
C MET A 1 -50.77 -0.46 -34.14
N LYS A 2 -50.69 -1.04 -35.36
CA LYS A 2 -49.59 -1.94 -35.76
C LYS A 2 -48.17 -1.32 -35.65
N LYS A 3 -48.00 -0.05 -36.03
CA LYS A 3 -46.70 0.66 -35.95
C LYS A 3 -46.21 0.87 -34.51
N ALA A 4 -47.12 1.17 -33.58
CA ALA A 4 -46.78 1.37 -32.16
C ALA A 4 -46.34 0.05 -31.50
N ILE A 5 -46.98 -1.07 -31.84
CA ILE A 5 -46.61 -2.40 -31.36
C ILE A 5 -45.23 -2.80 -31.90
N ILE A 6 -44.93 -2.51 -33.17
CA ILE A 6 -43.62 -2.77 -33.76
C ILE A 6 -42.53 -1.94 -33.05
N PHE A 7 -42.75 -0.65 -32.81
CA PHE A 7 -41.79 0.18 -32.07
C PHE A 7 -41.53 -0.32 -30.64
N LEU A 8 -42.57 -0.79 -29.94
CA LEU A 8 -42.46 -1.33 -28.59
C LEU A 8 -41.70 -2.66 -28.57
N LEU A 9 -41.97 -3.56 -29.54
CA LEU A 9 -41.22 -4.80 -29.72
C LEU A 9 -39.76 -4.54 -30.09
N THR A 10 -39.49 -3.57 -30.97
CA THR A 10 -38.13 -3.27 -31.41
C THR A 10 -37.30 -2.68 -30.27
N GLY A 11 -37.90 -1.79 -29.46
CA GLY A 11 -37.27 -1.23 -28.27
C GLY A 11 -37.01 -2.28 -27.19
N ALA A 12 -37.96 -3.19 -26.96
CA ALA A 12 -37.79 -4.29 -26.01
C ALA A 12 -36.69 -5.25 -26.45
N VAL A 13 -36.62 -5.58 -27.75
CA VAL A 13 -35.55 -6.42 -28.30
C VAL A 13 -34.18 -5.75 -28.14
N MET A 14 -34.07 -4.44 -28.41
CA MET A 14 -32.83 -3.66 -28.23
C MET A 14 -32.38 -3.62 -26.76
N LEU A 15 -33.30 -3.41 -25.82
CA LEU A 15 -33.01 -3.43 -24.39
C LEU A 15 -32.53 -4.82 -23.94
N VAL A 16 -33.20 -5.88 -24.39
CA VAL A 16 -32.81 -7.26 -24.09
C VAL A 16 -31.45 -7.60 -24.70
N THR A 17 -31.15 -7.13 -25.92
CA THR A 17 -29.82 -7.32 -26.51
C THR A 17 -28.72 -6.57 -25.75
N LEU A 18 -29.00 -5.35 -25.27
CA LEU A 18 -28.08 -4.60 -24.43
C LEU A 18 -27.82 -5.29 -23.08
N CYS A 19 -28.84 -5.91 -22.49
CA CYS A 19 -28.70 -6.71 -21.26
C CYS A 19 -27.97 -8.04 -21.47
N LEU A 20 -27.99 -8.60 -22.69
CA LEU A 20 -27.32 -9.85 -23.05
C LEU A 20 -25.88 -9.65 -23.52
N LEU A 21 -25.41 -8.40 -23.64
CA LEU A 21 -23.98 -8.15 -23.84
C LEU A 21 -23.25 -8.59 -22.56
N PRO A 22 -22.27 -9.50 -22.65
CA PRO A 22 -21.45 -9.84 -21.50
C PRO A 22 -20.65 -8.58 -21.11
N PHE A 23 -21.05 -7.94 -20.02
CA PHE A 23 -20.18 -7.01 -19.33
C PHE A 23 -18.98 -7.84 -18.85
N THR A 24 -17.87 -7.75 -19.58
CA THR A 24 -16.61 -8.34 -19.15
C THR A 24 -16.23 -7.65 -17.84
N ALA A 25 -16.52 -8.29 -16.72
CA ALA A 25 -15.97 -7.90 -15.43
C ALA A 25 -14.45 -8.06 -15.56
N PHE A 26 -13.73 -6.94 -15.56
CA PHE A 26 -12.27 -6.98 -15.53
C PHE A 26 -11.87 -7.41 -14.12
N ALA A 27 -11.69 -8.72 -13.93
CA ALA A 27 -11.05 -9.23 -12.73
C ALA A 27 -9.58 -8.79 -12.80
N ALA A 28 -9.26 -7.65 -12.19
CA ALA A 28 -7.88 -7.24 -11.98
C ALA A 28 -7.15 -8.39 -11.26
N GLU A 29 -6.03 -8.83 -11.81
CA GLU A 29 -5.22 -9.90 -11.22
C GLU A 29 -4.81 -9.47 -9.81
N ALA A 30 -5.21 -10.28 -8.81
CA ALA A 30 -4.95 -9.97 -7.42
C ALA A 30 -3.45 -10.09 -7.13
N GLU A 31 -2.88 -9.08 -6.47
CA GLU A 31 -1.50 -9.08 -6.02
C GLU A 31 -1.40 -9.87 -4.72
N SER A 32 -0.47 -10.83 -4.64
CA SER A 32 -0.21 -11.59 -3.42
C SER A 32 1.04 -11.07 -2.74
N VAL A 33 0.91 -10.70 -1.48
CA VAL A 33 2.01 -10.22 -0.63
C VAL A 33 2.32 -11.27 0.44
N SER A 34 3.60 -11.47 0.72
CA SER A 34 4.09 -12.35 1.77
C SER A 34 4.82 -11.55 2.84
N ILE A 35 4.38 -11.67 4.10
CA ILE A 35 5.01 -11.04 5.26
C ILE A 35 5.77 -12.13 6.04
N PRO A 36 7.12 -12.07 6.11
CA PRO A 36 7.91 -13.07 6.80
C PRO A 36 7.87 -12.88 8.32
N VAL A 37 7.66 -13.98 9.03
CA VAL A 37 7.56 -14.06 10.49
C VAL A 37 8.47 -15.16 11.02
N GLU A 38 9.21 -14.83 12.08
CA GLU A 38 10.13 -15.72 12.79
C GLU A 38 9.85 -15.60 14.30
N ILE A 39 9.75 -16.75 14.98
CA ILE A 39 9.49 -16.82 16.43
C ILE A 39 10.56 -17.70 17.08
N GLU A 40 11.36 -17.11 17.97
CA GLU A 40 12.36 -17.84 18.74
C GLU A 40 11.69 -18.80 19.75
N GLY A 41 12.08 -20.07 19.75
CA GLY A 41 11.41 -21.13 20.52
C GLY A 41 10.11 -21.66 19.90
N GLY A 42 9.71 -21.13 18.74
CA GLY A 42 8.51 -21.49 18.00
C GLY A 42 7.20 -21.13 18.71
N GLY A 43 6.14 -20.92 17.94
CA GLY A 43 4.84 -20.52 18.48
C GLY A 43 3.86 -20.13 17.39
N THR A 44 2.79 -19.47 17.79
CA THR A 44 1.70 -19.08 16.89
C THR A 44 1.76 -17.57 16.68
N ALA A 45 1.86 -17.13 15.43
CA ALA A 45 1.69 -15.73 15.06
C ALA A 45 0.23 -15.46 14.74
N GLU A 46 -0.30 -14.34 15.22
CA GLU A 46 -1.62 -13.84 14.87
C GLU A 46 -1.48 -12.52 14.11
N ILE A 47 -2.30 -12.36 13.07
CA ILE A 47 -2.42 -11.12 12.31
C ILE A 47 -3.80 -10.52 12.49
N ILE A 48 -3.81 -9.26 12.90
CA ILE A 48 -4.99 -8.46 13.13
C ILE A 48 -5.08 -7.42 12.00
N SER A 49 -6.12 -7.54 11.18
CA SER A 49 -6.43 -6.60 10.11
C SER A 49 -7.17 -5.37 10.64
N GLU A 50 -6.76 -4.16 10.23
CA GLU A 50 -7.56 -2.97 10.48
C GLU A 50 -8.87 -2.96 9.67
N VAL A 51 -9.74 -1.98 9.96
CA VAL A 51 -11.02 -1.80 9.27
C VAL A 51 -10.80 -1.66 7.77
N ASN A 52 -11.56 -2.42 6.97
CA ASN A 52 -11.49 -2.47 5.50
C ASN A 52 -10.18 -3.03 4.91
N CYS A 53 -9.32 -3.66 5.72
CA CYS A 53 -8.16 -4.37 5.18
C CYS A 53 -8.56 -5.76 4.65
N PRO A 54 -8.04 -6.19 3.49
CA PRO A 54 -8.20 -7.55 3.01
C PRO A 54 -7.75 -8.57 4.05
N LEU A 55 -8.52 -9.65 4.20
CA LEU A 55 -8.18 -10.72 5.12
C LEU A 55 -6.98 -11.51 4.59
N PRO A 56 -6.07 -11.94 5.48
CA PRO A 56 -5.02 -12.88 5.12
C PRO A 56 -5.63 -14.25 4.77
N LYS A 57 -4.85 -15.09 4.08
CA LYS A 57 -5.26 -16.49 3.83
C LYS A 57 -5.48 -17.26 5.14
N GLU A 58 -4.65 -16.96 6.14
CA GLU A 58 -4.71 -17.53 7.49
C GLU A 58 -4.48 -16.39 8.48
N SER A 59 -5.37 -16.23 9.46
CA SER A 59 -5.24 -15.21 10.52
C SER A 59 -4.31 -15.65 11.65
N SER A 60 -3.98 -16.93 11.70
CA SER A 60 -3.11 -17.56 12.69
C SER A 60 -2.15 -18.49 11.95
N LEU A 61 -0.86 -18.39 12.26
CA LEU A 61 0.23 -19.08 11.58
C LEU A 61 1.14 -19.76 12.61
N GLU A 62 1.28 -21.08 12.50
CA GLU A 62 2.25 -21.85 13.29
C GLU A 62 3.66 -21.68 12.74
N VAL A 63 4.59 -21.22 13.57
CA VAL A 63 5.99 -20.98 13.22
C VAL A 63 6.89 -21.92 14.03
N GLN A 64 7.68 -22.73 13.34
CA GLN A 64 8.65 -23.62 13.98
C GLN A 64 9.87 -22.84 14.49
N ASP A 65 10.52 -23.35 15.54
CA ASP A 65 11.75 -22.73 16.06
C ASP A 65 12.86 -22.70 15.00
N GLY A 66 13.46 -21.52 14.82
CA GLY A 66 14.46 -21.27 13.78
C GLY A 66 13.93 -21.21 12.34
N ALA A 67 12.62 -21.32 12.13
CA ALA A 67 11.99 -21.18 10.82
C ALA A 67 11.49 -19.76 10.55
N THR A 68 11.42 -19.38 9.27
CA THR A 68 10.73 -18.17 8.81
C THR A 68 9.57 -18.60 7.94
N GLU A 69 8.36 -18.31 8.39
CA GLU A 69 7.12 -18.60 7.68
C GLU A 69 6.46 -17.32 7.17
N ASN A 70 5.59 -17.42 6.16
CA ASN A 70 5.01 -16.26 5.50
C ASN A 70 3.50 -16.15 5.70
N ILE A 71 3.04 -15.02 6.22
CA ILE A 71 1.63 -14.64 6.18
C ILE A 71 1.34 -14.10 4.79
N ASN A 72 0.38 -14.71 4.09
CA ASN A 72 0.04 -14.36 2.72
C ASN A 72 -1.29 -13.60 2.64
N ILE A 73 -1.29 -12.47 1.94
CA ILE A 73 -2.46 -11.58 1.79
C ILE A 73 -2.68 -11.28 0.31
N SER A 74 -3.92 -11.37 -0.15
CA SER A 74 -4.30 -11.05 -1.53
C SER A 74 -5.01 -9.70 -1.62
N PHE A 75 -4.53 -8.84 -2.51
CA PHE A 75 -5.06 -7.50 -2.74
C PHE A 75 -5.66 -7.40 -4.14
N SER A 76 -6.91 -6.94 -4.21
CA SER A 76 -7.63 -6.73 -5.46
C SER A 76 -7.94 -5.24 -5.74
N VAL A 77 -7.64 -4.37 -4.78
CA VAL A 77 -7.92 -2.93 -4.85
C VAL A 77 -6.67 -2.15 -4.43
N PRO A 78 -6.33 -1.04 -5.13
CA PRO A 78 -5.30 -0.12 -4.66
C PRO A 78 -5.68 0.54 -3.33
N GLY A 79 -4.72 0.69 -2.43
CA GLY A 79 -4.95 1.25 -1.11
C GLY A 79 -3.71 1.17 -0.25
N ASP A 80 -3.80 1.77 0.93
CA ASP A 80 -2.83 1.59 2.01
C ASP A 80 -3.50 0.78 3.11
N TYR A 81 -2.90 -0.34 3.47
CA TYR A 81 -3.48 -1.31 4.39
C TYR A 81 -2.54 -1.51 5.56
N GLU A 82 -3.10 -1.51 6.77
CA GLU A 82 -2.35 -1.67 8.01
C GLU A 82 -2.75 -2.96 8.72
N TYR A 83 -1.73 -3.69 9.18
CA TYR A 83 -1.87 -4.93 9.91
C TYR A 83 -1.01 -4.90 11.16
N THR A 84 -1.53 -5.46 12.24
CA THR A 84 -0.76 -5.74 13.46
C THR A 84 -0.43 -7.23 13.51
N ILE A 85 0.83 -7.57 13.73
CA ILE A 85 1.30 -8.93 13.89
C ILE A 85 1.78 -9.10 15.32
N GLN A 86 1.26 -10.11 16.01
CA GLN A 86 1.62 -10.48 17.38
C GLN A 86 1.96 -11.97 17.45
N ALA A 87 2.76 -12.36 18.43
CA ALA A 87 3.02 -13.77 18.72
C ALA A 87 2.31 -14.16 20.01
N GLU A 88 1.55 -15.26 19.97
CA GLU A 88 0.98 -15.86 21.17
C GLU A 88 2.10 -16.42 22.03
N ALA A 89 2.21 -15.90 23.25
CA ALA A 89 3.17 -16.40 24.21
C ALA A 89 2.65 -17.71 24.84
N LYS A 90 3.52 -18.72 24.89
CA LYS A 90 3.29 -19.90 25.73
C LYS A 90 3.40 -19.51 27.21
N ASP A 91 2.70 -20.25 28.09
CA ASP A 91 2.63 -19.96 29.54
C ASP A 91 4.00 -19.62 30.15
N GLY A 92 4.13 -18.39 30.68
CA GLY A 92 5.32 -17.91 31.37
C GLY A 92 6.41 -17.30 30.49
N LEU A 93 6.24 -17.27 29.17
CA LEU A 93 7.11 -16.56 28.23
C LEU A 93 6.50 -15.21 27.83
N TYR A 94 7.35 -14.29 27.41
CA TYR A 94 6.94 -13.05 26.76
C TYR A 94 7.81 -12.85 25.53
N TYR A 95 7.23 -12.35 24.45
CA TYR A 95 7.97 -11.99 23.25
C TYR A 95 8.24 -10.49 23.20
N SER A 96 9.42 -10.13 22.68
CA SER A 96 9.80 -8.77 22.34
C SER A 96 10.16 -8.70 20.84
N PRO A 97 9.65 -7.70 20.10
CA PRO A 97 8.65 -6.72 20.53
C PRO A 97 7.28 -7.37 20.78
N GLU A 98 6.37 -6.66 21.46
CA GLU A 98 5.01 -7.14 21.70
C GLU A 98 4.22 -7.33 20.38
N TYR A 99 4.43 -6.41 19.43
CA TYR A 99 3.85 -6.49 18.10
C TYR A 99 4.73 -5.80 17.06
N TYR A 100 4.43 -6.14 15.80
CA TYR A 100 4.89 -5.44 14.60
C TYR A 100 3.71 -4.81 13.88
N THR A 101 3.97 -3.71 13.19
CA THR A 101 3.04 -3.10 12.23
C THR A 101 3.55 -3.40 10.83
N ALA A 102 2.67 -3.89 9.97
CA ALA A 102 2.92 -4.03 8.54
C ALA A 102 2.02 -3.08 7.77
N THR A 103 2.64 -2.11 7.10
CA THR A 103 1.95 -1.20 6.17
C THR A 103 2.17 -1.70 4.74
N VAL A 104 1.10 -2.06 4.05
CA VAL A 104 1.12 -2.53 2.66
C VAL A 104 0.51 -1.46 1.77
N ALA A 105 1.35 -0.81 0.97
CA ALA A 105 0.92 0.15 -0.04
C ALA A 105 0.73 -0.56 -1.38
N VAL A 106 -0.52 -0.64 -1.85
CA VAL A 106 -0.89 -1.23 -3.14
C VAL A 106 -1.25 -0.13 -4.13
N ARG A 107 -0.65 -0.16 -5.31
CA ARG A 107 -0.85 0.83 -6.37
C ARG A 107 -1.17 0.11 -7.68
N ALA A 108 -2.03 0.72 -8.50
CA ALA A 108 -2.26 0.27 -9.87
C ALA A 108 -1.34 1.03 -10.83
N ASP A 109 -0.74 0.33 -11.78
CA ASP A 109 -0.01 0.95 -12.88
C ASP A 109 -0.96 1.40 -14.01
N ASN A 110 -0.39 1.98 -15.07
CA ASN A 110 -1.16 2.46 -16.24
C ASN A 110 -1.90 1.35 -16.99
N SER A 111 -1.57 0.07 -16.75
CA SER A 111 -2.24 -1.10 -17.34
C SER A 111 -3.33 -1.67 -16.43
N GLY A 112 -3.49 -1.12 -15.23
CA GLY A 112 -4.41 -1.62 -14.20
C GLY A 112 -3.84 -2.81 -13.42
N LYS A 113 -2.56 -3.16 -13.61
CA LYS A 113 -1.88 -4.19 -12.83
C LYS A 113 -1.51 -3.62 -11.46
N LEU A 114 -1.72 -4.41 -10.41
CA LEU A 114 -1.37 -4.04 -9.05
C LEU A 114 0.12 -4.28 -8.76
N THR A 115 0.71 -3.41 -7.95
CA THR A 115 2.07 -3.52 -7.41
C THR A 115 2.03 -3.12 -5.94
N SER A 116 2.74 -3.86 -5.10
CA SER A 116 2.74 -3.67 -3.65
C SER A 116 4.10 -3.23 -3.10
N THR A 117 4.09 -2.54 -1.97
CA THR A 117 5.28 -2.26 -1.16
C THR A 117 4.95 -2.50 0.29
N VAL A 118 5.76 -3.33 0.96
CA VAL A 118 5.59 -3.66 2.38
C VAL A 118 6.60 -2.88 3.20
N ILE A 119 6.12 -2.27 4.28
CA ILE A 119 6.95 -1.64 5.30
C ILE A 119 6.64 -2.31 6.63
N LEU A 120 7.66 -2.94 7.21
CA LEU A 120 7.57 -3.56 8.53
C LEU A 120 8.25 -2.67 9.57
N THR A 121 7.58 -2.42 10.68
CA THR A 121 8.10 -1.67 11.82
C THR A 121 7.77 -2.39 13.11
N LYS A 122 8.72 -2.40 14.05
CA LYS A 122 8.44 -2.87 15.42
C LYS A 122 7.76 -1.78 16.25
N ALA A 123 6.96 -2.18 17.24
CA ALA A 123 6.37 -1.26 18.21
C ALA A 123 7.39 -0.24 18.75
N GLY A 124 7.05 1.04 18.71
CA GLY A 124 7.88 2.13 19.21
C GLY A 124 9.12 2.49 18.36
N SER A 125 9.25 1.97 17.13
CA SER A 125 10.37 2.30 16.24
C SER A 125 9.91 2.52 14.80
N ASN A 126 10.56 3.46 14.11
CA ASN A 126 10.31 3.75 12.70
C ASN A 126 11.36 3.12 11.75
N TYR A 127 12.21 2.24 12.28
CA TYR A 127 13.16 1.50 11.43
C TYR A 127 12.44 0.43 10.62
N LYS A 128 12.69 0.43 9.31
CA LYS A 128 12.20 -0.58 8.39
C LYS A 128 12.92 -1.89 8.63
N LEU A 129 12.16 -2.98 8.64
CA LEU A 129 12.65 -4.33 8.84
C LEU A 129 12.38 -5.18 7.60
N ASP A 130 13.17 -6.24 7.45
CA ASP A 130 12.99 -7.28 6.44
C ASP A 130 11.98 -8.34 6.90
N ARG A 131 11.84 -8.54 8.22
CA ARG A 131 10.94 -9.55 8.83
C ARG A 131 10.43 -9.16 10.22
N CYS A 132 9.34 -9.80 10.64
CA CYS A 132 8.86 -9.77 12.02
C CYS A 132 9.60 -10.86 12.81
N ARG A 133 10.46 -10.49 13.76
CA ARG A 133 11.26 -11.44 14.56
C ARG A 133 10.94 -11.32 16.05
N PHE A 134 10.12 -12.23 16.56
CA PHE A 134 9.77 -12.30 17.97
C PHE A 134 10.85 -13.06 18.76
N VAL A 135 11.40 -12.41 19.78
CA VAL A 135 12.48 -12.93 20.62
C VAL A 135 11.97 -13.10 22.04
N ILE A 136 12.37 -14.17 22.73
CA ILE A 136 12.00 -14.36 24.13
C ILE A 136 12.58 -13.22 24.96
N ALA A 137 11.71 -12.50 25.67
CA ALA A 137 12.09 -11.42 26.57
C ALA A 137 12.38 -11.99 27.95
N GLU A 138 13.62 -11.81 28.42
CA GLU A 138 13.92 -12.01 29.84
C GLU A 138 13.24 -10.89 30.65
N LYS A 139 12.60 -11.24 31.76
CA LYS A 139 12.01 -10.26 32.69
C LYS A 139 13.14 -9.41 33.26
N GLN A 140 13.27 -8.16 32.82
CA GLN A 140 14.26 -7.24 33.39
C GLN A 140 13.96 -7.04 34.88
N SER A 141 14.94 -7.40 35.71
CA SER A 141 15.00 -6.98 37.11
C SER A 141 15.46 -5.52 37.11
N ASP A 142 14.76 -4.63 37.82
CA ASP A 142 15.11 -3.22 37.95
C ASP A 142 16.51 -3.05 38.57
N GLU A 143 17.51 -2.64 37.78
CA GLU A 143 18.68 -1.93 38.29
C GLU A 143 19.24 -0.99 37.22
N SER A 144 19.19 0.31 37.53
CA SER A 144 19.78 1.41 36.76
C SER A 144 21.19 1.65 37.26
N GLU A 145 22.20 1.67 36.38
CA GLU A 145 23.08 2.82 36.19
C GLU A 145 24.14 2.58 35.10
N ALA A 146 24.61 3.70 34.57
CA ALA A 146 25.64 3.86 33.57
C ALA A 146 26.92 3.04 33.81
N ASN A 147 27.53 2.54 32.74
CA ASN A 147 28.94 2.87 32.50
C ASN A 147 29.42 2.60 31.06
N ALA A 148 30.30 3.51 30.66
CA ALA A 148 30.95 3.61 29.38
C ALA A 148 32.02 2.52 29.15
N VAL A 149 32.09 2.07 27.89
CA VAL A 149 33.28 1.70 27.09
C VAL A 149 34.18 0.55 27.60
N THR A 150 34.37 -0.48 26.75
CA THR A 150 35.69 -0.87 26.22
C THR A 150 35.53 -1.72 24.95
N GLN A 151 35.77 -1.10 23.79
CA GLN A 151 36.19 -1.78 22.56
C GLN A 151 37.74 -1.81 22.56
N PRO A 152 38.41 -2.90 22.15
CA PRO A 152 39.85 -2.88 21.96
C PRO A 152 40.23 -2.07 20.71
N ALA A 153 41.12 -1.10 20.92
CA ALA A 153 41.87 -0.35 19.91
C ALA A 153 42.72 -1.28 19.03
N GLY A 154 43.09 -0.96 17.79
CA GLY A 154 42.89 0.22 16.96
C GLY A 154 43.84 0.16 15.76
N THR A 155 43.67 1.05 14.78
CA THR A 155 44.79 1.76 14.12
C THR A 155 44.24 3.08 13.56
N ALA A 156 44.95 4.16 13.85
CA ALA A 156 44.57 5.54 13.63
C ALA A 156 44.68 5.98 12.16
N GLN A 157 43.85 6.96 11.78
CA GLN A 157 44.21 8.15 10.99
C GLN A 157 43.06 9.18 10.96
N THR A 158 43.29 10.37 11.53
CA THR A 158 42.60 11.65 11.30
C THR A 158 43.50 12.54 10.42
N PRO A 159 43.08 13.70 9.87
CA PRO A 159 41.77 14.17 9.39
C PRO A 159 41.85 14.77 7.94
N LYS A 160 40.76 14.80 7.17
CA LYS A 160 40.64 15.69 5.97
C LYS A 160 39.21 16.20 5.78
N ASN A 161 39.10 17.51 5.58
CA ASN A 161 37.91 18.37 5.47
C ASN A 161 36.71 17.84 4.65
N PRO A 162 35.48 18.37 4.91
CA PRO A 162 34.23 17.80 4.41
C PRO A 162 33.99 18.15 2.93
N PRO A 163 33.52 17.22 2.08
CA PRO A 163 32.79 17.59 0.90
C PRO A 163 31.36 17.99 1.32
N THR A 164 31.08 19.29 1.27
CA THR A 164 29.72 19.81 1.15
C THR A 164 29.12 19.33 -0.16
N SER A 165 28.41 18.22 -0.12
CA SER A 165 27.38 17.90 -1.10
C SER A 165 26.10 17.60 -0.32
N ARG A 166 25.15 18.54 -0.37
CA ARG A 166 23.76 18.30 0.03
C ARG A 166 23.29 16.98 -0.62
N PRO A 167 22.51 16.13 0.05
CA PRO A 167 21.73 15.14 -0.67
C PRO A 167 20.86 15.91 -1.67
N GLN A 168 20.99 15.58 -2.95
CA GLN A 168 20.13 16.11 -3.99
C GLN A 168 18.80 15.34 -3.88
N THR A 169 17.89 15.79 -3.01
CA THR A 169 16.49 15.37 -3.09
C THR A 169 15.92 16.00 -4.35
N GLY A 170 15.41 15.15 -5.25
CA GLY A 170 14.76 15.54 -6.49
C GLY A 170 13.39 16.15 -6.23
N ASP A 171 13.36 17.29 -5.54
CA ASP A 171 12.15 18.01 -5.16
C ASP A 171 11.67 18.99 -6.25
N ASP A 172 12.15 18.87 -7.50
CA ASP A 172 11.95 19.91 -8.53
C ASP A 172 10.91 19.61 -9.62
N SER A 173 10.12 18.52 -9.56
CA SER A 173 9.27 18.17 -10.73
C SER A 173 7.76 18.16 -10.50
N MET A 174 7.27 18.33 -9.26
CA MET A 174 5.84 18.20 -9.00
C MET A 174 5.07 19.50 -9.33
N LEU A 175 5.60 20.67 -8.92
CA LEU A 175 4.93 21.97 -9.11
C LEU A 175 4.78 22.36 -10.59
N ASP A 176 5.79 22.07 -11.40
CA ASP A 176 5.79 22.38 -12.85
C ASP A 176 4.75 21.54 -13.61
N ILE A 177 4.56 20.28 -13.23
CA ILE A 177 3.54 19.40 -13.82
C ILE A 177 2.14 19.90 -13.46
N TYR A 178 1.88 20.28 -12.20
CA TYR A 178 0.57 20.84 -11.82
C TYR A 178 0.31 22.19 -12.52
N LEU A 179 1.32 23.05 -12.65
CA LEU A 179 1.20 24.32 -13.37
C LEU A 179 0.86 24.10 -14.85
N LEU A 180 1.49 23.13 -15.52
CA LEU A 180 1.20 22.78 -16.91
C LEU A 180 -0.24 22.26 -17.07
N ILE A 181 -0.71 21.42 -16.15
CA ILE A 181 -2.09 20.91 -16.13
C ILE A 181 -3.10 22.06 -15.95
N CYS A 182 -2.82 23.02 -15.06
CA CYS A 182 -3.67 24.19 -14.85
C CYS A 182 -3.76 25.08 -16.10
N ILE A 183 -2.64 25.31 -16.80
CA ILE A 183 -2.62 26.10 -18.04
C ILE A 183 -3.38 25.39 -19.16
N ALA A 184 -3.21 24.08 -19.31
CA ALA A 184 -3.94 23.29 -20.31
C ALA A 184 -5.46 23.28 -20.03
N ALA A 185 -5.86 23.13 -18.77
CA ALA A 185 -7.26 23.16 -18.37
C ALA A 185 -7.92 24.53 -18.62
N ALA A 186 -7.23 25.62 -18.25
CA ALA A 186 -7.71 26.99 -18.48
C ALA A 186 -7.82 27.31 -19.98
N GLY A 187 -6.83 26.91 -20.78
CA GLY A 187 -6.85 27.08 -22.24
C GLY A 187 -7.97 26.29 -22.92
N GLY A 188 -8.22 25.05 -22.47
CA GLY A 188 -9.32 24.22 -22.97
C GLY A 188 -10.70 24.81 -22.68
N LEU A 189 -10.92 25.28 -21.44
CA LEU A 189 -12.16 25.97 -21.05
C LEU A 189 -12.39 27.25 -21.85
N PHE A 190 -11.33 28.03 -22.08
CA PHE A 190 -11.40 29.25 -22.89
C PHE A 190 -11.77 28.95 -24.35
N MET A 191 -11.15 27.93 -24.97
CA MET A 191 -11.50 27.52 -26.33
C MET A 191 -12.94 27.03 -26.45
N LEU A 192 -13.44 26.30 -25.46
CA LEU A 192 -14.82 25.80 -25.45
C LEU A 192 -15.83 26.95 -25.31
N ALA A 193 -15.50 27.97 -24.49
CA ALA A 193 -16.31 29.18 -24.36
C ALA A 193 -16.36 30.01 -25.66
N VAL A 194 -15.24 30.11 -26.40
CA VAL A 194 -15.20 30.78 -27.71
C VAL A 194 -16.04 30.01 -28.74
N ILE A 195 -15.91 28.68 -28.80
CA ILE A 195 -16.72 27.84 -29.69
C ILE A 195 -18.21 27.96 -29.34
N TYR A 196 -18.55 27.96 -28.05
CA TYR A 196 -19.92 28.17 -27.59
C TYR A 196 -20.46 29.54 -28.03
N SER A 197 -19.67 30.62 -27.86
CA SER A 197 -20.06 31.97 -28.26
C SER A 197 -20.26 32.09 -29.79
N VAL A 198 -19.36 31.50 -30.59
CA VAL A 198 -19.51 31.47 -32.06
C VAL A 198 -20.70 30.63 -32.51
N SER A 199 -20.96 29.49 -31.85
CA SER A 199 -22.09 28.62 -32.19
C SER A 199 -23.43 29.26 -31.84
N THR A 200 -23.53 29.96 -30.70
CA THR A 200 -24.72 30.69 -30.30
C THR A 200 -24.99 31.89 -31.22
N GLU A 201 -23.97 32.64 -31.62
CA GLU A 201 -24.13 33.68 -32.64
C GLU A 201 -24.62 33.13 -33.99
N ARG A 202 -24.14 31.94 -34.40
CA ARG A 202 -24.60 31.27 -35.63
C ARG A 202 -26.05 30.77 -35.52
N LEU A 203 -26.52 30.42 -34.32
CA LEU A 203 -27.91 30.03 -34.07
C LEU A 203 -28.85 31.23 -34.05
N ILE A 204 -28.38 32.40 -33.59
CA ILE A 204 -29.19 33.64 -33.53
C ILE A 204 -29.32 34.30 -34.91
N LYS A 205 -28.35 34.10 -35.82
CA LYS A 205 -28.36 34.67 -37.18
C LYS A 205 -29.06 33.78 -38.23
N ARG A 206 -29.66 32.66 -37.86
CA ARG A 206 -30.49 31.79 -38.72
C ARG A 206 -31.96 31.91 -38.33
#